data_AF-A0A924Y269-F1
#
_entry.id   AF-A0A924Y269-F1
#
_cell.length_a   1.000
_cell.length_b   1.000
_cell.length_c   1.000
_cell.angle_alpha   90.00
_cell.angle_beta   90.00
_cell.angle_gamma   90.00
#
_symmetry.space_group_name_H-M   'P 1'
#
loop_
_entity.id
_entity.type
_entity.pdbx_description
1 polymer ?
#
loop_
_entity_poly.entity_id
_entity_poly.type
_entity_poly.pdbx_seq_one_letter_code
_entity_poly.pdbx_strand_id
1 'polypeptide(L)'
;EQAARDGKVRVLPGFGAAKETKLIENIERWRRLSETVPLYVALPLAERFQRTICAFPEVRRVEICGEIRRGCDTVRGIYLLADTTNAPQTLSSAQALPGMGAVAESSSAHFVAPIENGLPLTVATYDAGLRWSAWGFAVLAATGPASFYDSLEPGDSVNKVSLATEDDVFAALNLPVIPPELRDTPGVIETVRDHGLPNFVAEADFRGQLHEHSRGSDGTATIREMAEAALARGYEYLAITDHSRSLTIANGLTRDRLEKQIDEIAELNKEFVSRGLTILTGIEADILASGAIDCEDDLLARLDIVVASVHLRYKEDAAAMTERIVRAIEHPLVHIIGHPTGRLLGRRESYPMDVDAVISAAARTGTILEINASPERLDLRDEYARKAKDAGVLLSINADAHSTGGLGLISWGITVARRAWLSPNDVVNTFPLAKLRATLKPKPV
;
A
#
# COMPACT_ATOMS: atom_id res chain seq x y z
N GLU A 1 -9.10 -18.52 -25.34
CA GLU A 1 -7.70 -18.94 -25.15
C GLU A 1 -7.31 -20.12 -26.05
N GLN A 2 -7.97 -21.28 -25.93
CA GLN A 2 -7.64 -22.47 -26.73
C GLN A 2 -7.55 -22.17 -28.24
N ALA A 3 -8.51 -21.43 -28.81
CA ALA A 3 -8.48 -21.03 -30.22
C ALA A 3 -7.23 -20.20 -30.60
N ALA A 4 -6.72 -19.37 -29.68
CA ALA A 4 -5.50 -18.60 -29.91
C ALA A 4 -4.25 -19.49 -29.81
N ARG A 5 -4.20 -20.40 -28.83
CA ARG A 5 -3.09 -21.37 -28.67
C ARG A 5 -3.02 -22.36 -29.84
N ASP A 6 -4.17 -22.73 -30.40
CA ASP A 6 -4.27 -23.60 -31.58
C ASP A 6 -3.91 -22.90 -32.90
N GLY A 7 -3.59 -21.60 -32.89
CA GLY A 7 -3.31 -20.83 -34.11
C GLY A 7 -4.55 -20.57 -34.97
N LYS A 8 -5.76 -20.64 -34.41
CA LYS A 8 -7.03 -20.41 -35.14
C LYS A 8 -7.41 -18.94 -35.17
N VAL A 9 -6.80 -18.07 -34.35
CA VAL A 9 -7.11 -16.64 -34.29
C VAL A 9 -6.31 -15.86 -35.34
N ARG A 10 -5.06 -16.24 -35.60
CA ARG A 10 -4.17 -15.58 -36.58
C ARG A 10 -4.67 -15.60 -38.04
N VAL A 11 -5.70 -16.40 -38.35
CA VAL A 11 -6.28 -16.49 -39.71
C VAL A 11 -7.52 -15.60 -39.89
N LEU A 12 -8.00 -14.96 -38.83
CA LEU A 12 -9.16 -14.06 -38.90
C LEU A 12 -8.77 -12.70 -39.50
N PRO A 13 -9.66 -12.04 -40.27
CA PRO A 13 -9.40 -10.71 -40.81
C PRO A 13 -8.98 -9.72 -39.70
N GLY A 14 -7.83 -9.07 -39.89
CA GLY A 14 -7.29 -8.11 -38.92
C GLY A 14 -6.55 -8.74 -37.72
N PHE A 15 -6.48 -10.06 -37.61
CA PHE A 15 -5.66 -10.79 -36.64
C PHE A 15 -4.49 -11.49 -37.34
N GLY A 16 -3.30 -11.42 -36.75
CA GLY A 16 -2.10 -12.10 -37.23
C GLY A 16 -1.30 -12.64 -36.04
N ALA A 17 -0.20 -13.35 -36.28
CA ALA A 17 0.56 -14.05 -35.23
C ALA A 17 0.97 -13.14 -34.05
N ALA A 18 1.38 -11.90 -34.33
CA ALA A 18 1.71 -10.93 -33.28
C ALA A 18 0.51 -10.55 -32.40
N LYS A 19 -0.67 -10.36 -33.00
CA LYS A 19 -1.91 -10.06 -32.26
C LYS A 19 -2.43 -11.27 -31.48
N GLU A 20 -2.24 -12.47 -32.01
CA GLU A 20 -2.58 -13.72 -31.33
C GLU A 20 -1.72 -13.93 -30.08
N THR A 21 -0.40 -13.74 -30.21
CA THR A 21 0.54 -13.79 -29.06
C THR A 21 0.13 -12.79 -27.99
N LYS A 22 -0.12 -11.54 -28.39
CA LYS A 22 -0.61 -10.49 -27.49
C LYS A 22 -1.96 -10.80 -26.85
N LEU A 23 -2.85 -11.51 -27.56
CA LEU A 23 -4.14 -11.95 -27.01
C LEU A 23 -3.93 -13.00 -25.91
N ILE A 24 -3.03 -13.97 -26.12
CA ILE A 24 -2.68 -14.98 -25.11
C ILE A 24 -2.06 -14.30 -23.88
N GLU A 25 -1.07 -13.42 -24.08
CA GLU A 25 -0.44 -12.63 -23.01
C GLU A 25 -1.47 -11.82 -22.21
N ASN A 26 -2.42 -11.17 -22.89
CA ASN A 26 -3.48 -10.40 -22.23
C ASN A 26 -4.46 -11.29 -21.44
N ILE A 27 -4.77 -12.51 -21.93
CA ILE A 27 -5.63 -13.46 -21.20
C ILE A 27 -4.92 -13.96 -19.95
N GLU A 28 -3.64 -14.33 -20.05
CA GLU A 28 -2.83 -14.76 -18.90
C GLU A 28 -2.70 -13.64 -17.87
N ARG A 29 -2.43 -12.40 -18.33
CA ARG A 29 -2.40 -11.21 -17.49
C ARG A 29 -3.76 -10.96 -16.82
N TRP A 30 -4.86 -11.05 -17.57
CA TRP A 30 -6.20 -10.87 -17.01
C TRP A 30 -6.51 -11.93 -15.95
N ARG A 31 -6.12 -13.19 -16.18
CA ARG A 31 -6.26 -14.28 -15.20
C ARG A 31 -5.49 -13.95 -13.92
N ARG A 32 -4.20 -13.61 -14.01
CA ARG A 32 -3.40 -13.21 -12.83
C ARG A 32 -4.02 -12.04 -12.06
N LEU A 33 -4.48 -11.00 -12.78
CA LEU A 33 -5.12 -9.83 -12.17
C LEU A 33 -6.51 -10.13 -11.59
N SER A 34 -7.15 -11.23 -12.00
CA SER A 34 -8.48 -11.64 -11.52
C SER A 34 -8.42 -12.69 -10.39
N GLU A 35 -7.24 -13.23 -10.08
CA GLU A 35 -7.04 -14.21 -8.99
C GLU A 35 -7.07 -13.56 -7.60
N THR A 36 -6.81 -12.25 -7.54
CA THR A 36 -6.85 -11.47 -6.30
C THR A 36 -7.63 -10.19 -6.53
N VAL A 37 -8.16 -9.62 -5.46
CA VAL A 37 -8.79 -8.30 -5.45
C VAL A 37 -7.97 -7.34 -4.59
N PRO A 38 -7.92 -6.04 -4.92
CA PRO A 38 -7.26 -5.07 -4.06
C PRO A 38 -7.88 -5.03 -2.65
N LEU A 39 -7.04 -4.84 -1.64
CA LEU A 39 -7.46 -4.80 -0.23
C LEU A 39 -8.55 -3.76 0.03
N TYR A 40 -8.46 -2.59 -0.62
CA TYR A 40 -9.44 -1.51 -0.49
C TYR A 40 -10.84 -1.88 -1.00
N VAL A 41 -10.94 -2.90 -1.86
CA VAL A 41 -12.22 -3.46 -2.33
C VAL A 41 -12.71 -4.53 -1.34
N ALA A 42 -11.82 -5.40 -0.85
CA ALA A 42 -12.19 -6.52 0.02
C ALA A 42 -12.53 -6.09 1.46
N LEU A 43 -11.79 -5.14 2.05
CA LEU A 43 -11.95 -4.76 3.44
C LEU A 43 -13.35 -4.21 3.76
N PRO A 44 -13.94 -3.26 2.99
CA PRO A 44 -15.29 -2.79 3.27
C PRO A 44 -16.36 -3.90 3.16
N LEU A 45 -16.16 -4.86 2.25
CA LEU A 45 -17.04 -6.03 2.14
C LEU A 45 -16.88 -6.94 3.36
N ALA A 46 -15.65 -7.20 3.80
CA ALA A 46 -15.36 -8.00 4.99
C ALA A 46 -15.99 -7.39 6.24
N GLU A 47 -15.85 -6.08 6.45
CA GLU A 47 -16.47 -5.36 7.57
C GLU A 47 -18.00 -5.41 7.52
N ARG A 48 -18.60 -5.33 6.32
CA ARG A 48 -20.05 -5.44 6.15
C ARG A 48 -20.55 -6.82 6.59
N PHE A 49 -19.90 -7.89 6.14
CA PHE A 49 -20.27 -9.26 6.52
C PHE A 49 -19.95 -9.54 8.00
N GLN A 50 -18.82 -9.07 8.51
CA GLN A 50 -18.45 -9.16 9.92
C GLN A 50 -19.53 -8.53 10.81
N ARG A 51 -19.92 -7.28 10.55
CA ARG A 51 -20.99 -6.59 11.32
C ARG A 51 -22.32 -7.35 11.25
N THR A 52 -22.67 -7.90 10.10
CA THR A 52 -23.94 -8.62 9.90
C THR A 52 -23.95 -9.95 10.67
N ILE A 53 -22.89 -10.76 10.58
CA ILE A 53 -22.79 -12.04 11.26
C ILE A 53 -22.65 -11.85 12.78
N CYS A 54 -21.93 -10.81 13.22
CA CYS A 54 -21.80 -10.46 14.63
C CYS A 54 -23.14 -10.08 15.29
N ALA A 55 -24.16 -9.69 14.50
CA ALA A 55 -25.49 -9.38 15.00
C ALA A 55 -26.40 -10.61 15.21
N PHE A 56 -25.94 -11.81 14.84
CA PHE A 56 -26.71 -13.04 15.07
C PHE A 56 -26.78 -13.38 16.57
N PRO A 57 -27.94 -13.79 17.11
CA PRO A 57 -28.11 -14.02 18.55
C PRO A 57 -27.15 -15.05 19.17
N GLU A 58 -26.76 -16.05 18.39
CA GLU A 58 -25.85 -17.12 18.83
C GLU A 58 -24.37 -16.76 18.69
N VAL A 59 -24.03 -15.65 18.03
CA VAL A 59 -22.65 -15.22 17.77
C VAL A 59 -22.20 -14.26 18.88
N ARG A 60 -21.06 -14.56 19.50
CA ARG A 60 -20.45 -13.71 20.54
C ARG A 60 -19.55 -12.64 19.95
N ARG A 61 -18.81 -12.98 18.89
CA ARG A 61 -17.88 -12.10 18.17
C ARG A 61 -17.49 -12.69 16.83
N VAL A 62 -17.03 -11.83 15.92
CA VAL A 62 -16.48 -12.21 14.60
C VAL A 62 -15.21 -11.42 14.35
N GLU A 63 -14.15 -12.09 13.90
CA GLU A 63 -12.89 -11.46 13.51
C GLU A 63 -12.70 -11.58 11.99
N ILE A 64 -12.24 -10.49 11.37
CA ILE A 64 -11.68 -10.55 10.01
C ILE A 64 -10.29 -11.12 10.13
N CYS A 65 -9.97 -12.21 9.44
CA CYS A 65 -8.66 -12.85 9.47
C CYS A 65 -8.03 -12.90 8.06
N GLY A 66 -7.11 -13.84 7.84
CA GLY A 66 -6.43 -14.04 6.56
C GLY A 66 -5.64 -12.82 6.07
N GLU A 67 -5.51 -12.73 4.75
CA GLU A 67 -4.70 -11.72 4.04
C GLU A 67 -5.16 -10.27 4.33
N ILE A 68 -6.45 -10.07 4.59
CA ILE A 68 -6.99 -8.75 4.95
C ILE A 68 -6.40 -8.29 6.28
N ARG A 69 -6.43 -9.15 7.31
CA ARG A 69 -5.87 -8.80 8.62
C ARG A 69 -4.35 -8.64 8.59
N ARG A 70 -3.66 -9.33 7.67
CA ARG A 70 -2.22 -9.15 7.44
C ARG A 70 -1.89 -7.93 6.58
N GLY A 71 -2.88 -7.20 6.08
CA GLY A 71 -2.67 -5.98 5.30
C GLY A 71 -2.01 -6.23 3.93
N CYS A 72 -2.21 -7.42 3.34
CA CYS A 72 -1.74 -7.70 1.99
C CYS A 72 -2.36 -6.71 1.00
N ASP A 73 -1.59 -6.19 0.03
CA ASP A 73 -2.06 -5.21 -0.94
C ASP A 73 -3.20 -5.73 -1.84
N THR A 74 -3.17 -7.02 -2.16
CA THR A 74 -4.28 -7.78 -2.73
C THR A 74 -4.58 -9.04 -1.93
N VAL A 75 -5.83 -9.52 -2.03
CA VAL A 75 -6.32 -10.70 -1.31
C VAL A 75 -7.07 -11.65 -2.23
N ARG A 76 -6.99 -12.95 -1.97
CA ARG A 76 -7.69 -14.01 -2.71
C ARG A 76 -9.13 -14.22 -2.24
N GLY A 77 -9.46 -13.72 -1.05
CA GLY A 77 -10.77 -13.88 -0.45
C GLY A 77 -10.88 -13.21 0.92
N ILE A 78 -12.08 -13.21 1.45
CA ILE A 78 -12.38 -12.77 2.81
C ILE A 78 -12.42 -14.01 3.71
N TYR A 79 -11.81 -13.93 4.89
CA TYR A 79 -11.91 -14.96 5.91
C TYR A 79 -12.48 -14.35 7.19
N LEU A 80 -13.64 -14.85 7.64
CA LEU A 80 -14.28 -14.45 8.89
C LEU A 80 -14.32 -15.63 9.84
N LEU A 81 -13.83 -15.43 11.07
CA LEU A 81 -13.88 -16.41 12.14
C LEU A 81 -14.92 -15.97 13.19
N ALA A 82 -15.91 -16.82 13.46
CA ALA A 82 -16.99 -16.56 14.41
C ALA A 82 -16.88 -17.41 15.69
N ASP A 83 -16.96 -16.77 16.85
CA ASP A 83 -17.19 -17.41 18.15
C ASP A 83 -18.70 -17.52 18.34
N THR A 84 -19.24 -18.74 18.37
CA THR A 84 -20.70 -18.97 18.37
C THR A 84 -21.09 -20.09 19.34
N THR A 85 -22.28 -19.99 19.92
CA THR A 85 -22.90 -21.06 20.70
C THR A 85 -23.59 -22.12 19.85
N ASN A 86 -23.83 -21.86 18.56
CA ASN A 86 -24.53 -22.77 17.65
C ASN A 86 -23.97 -22.67 16.22
N ALA A 87 -22.89 -23.39 15.94
CA ALA A 87 -22.21 -23.37 14.64
C ALA A 87 -23.13 -23.72 13.44
N PRO A 88 -23.94 -24.80 13.47
CA PRO A 88 -24.84 -25.11 12.36
C PRO A 88 -25.82 -23.97 12.03
N GLN A 89 -26.37 -23.32 13.05
CA GLN A 89 -27.30 -22.19 12.87
C GLN A 89 -26.58 -20.95 12.33
N THR A 90 -25.40 -20.63 12.86
CA THR A 90 -24.58 -19.49 12.39
C THR A 90 -24.21 -19.64 10.93
N LEU A 91 -23.70 -20.83 10.54
CA LEU A 91 -23.29 -21.09 9.15
C LEU A 91 -24.50 -21.05 8.21
N SER A 92 -25.62 -21.66 8.59
CA SER A 92 -26.86 -21.62 7.78
C SER A 92 -27.40 -20.20 7.60
N SER A 93 -27.42 -19.39 8.68
CA SER A 93 -27.88 -18.00 8.62
C SER A 93 -26.95 -17.12 7.78
N ALA A 94 -25.62 -17.33 7.89
CA ALA A 94 -24.64 -16.63 7.08
C ALA A 94 -24.75 -16.98 5.59
N GLN A 95 -25.01 -18.24 5.23
CA GLN A 95 -25.25 -18.66 3.84
C GLN A 95 -26.50 -18.01 3.21
N ALA A 96 -27.49 -17.65 4.03
CA ALA A 96 -28.71 -17.00 3.58
C ALA A 96 -28.61 -15.47 3.43
N LEU A 97 -27.44 -14.88 3.70
CA LEU A 97 -27.26 -13.43 3.63
C LEU A 97 -27.39 -12.91 2.18
N PRO A 98 -27.95 -11.70 1.99
CA PRO A 98 -27.97 -11.05 0.68
C PRO A 98 -26.57 -10.89 0.09
N GLY A 99 -26.45 -11.14 -1.22
CA GLY A 99 -25.17 -11.06 -1.93
C GLY A 99 -24.32 -12.33 -1.85
N MET A 100 -24.79 -13.38 -1.17
CA MET A 100 -24.16 -14.70 -1.18
C MET A 100 -24.51 -15.48 -2.46
N GLY A 101 -23.49 -15.99 -3.14
CA GLY A 101 -23.65 -16.91 -4.27
C GLY A 101 -23.80 -18.37 -3.83
N ALA A 102 -23.77 -19.29 -4.81
CA ALA A 102 -23.86 -20.72 -4.53
C ALA A 102 -22.66 -21.20 -3.72
N VAL A 103 -22.92 -21.90 -2.61
CA VAL A 103 -21.89 -22.47 -1.74
C VAL A 103 -21.00 -23.42 -2.54
N ALA A 104 -19.71 -23.12 -2.57
CA ALA A 104 -18.70 -23.92 -3.27
C ALA A 104 -18.18 -25.07 -2.40
N GLU A 105 -18.05 -24.83 -1.10
CA GLU A 105 -17.57 -25.78 -0.11
C GLU A 105 -18.32 -25.57 1.22
N SER A 106 -18.65 -26.65 1.94
CA SER A 106 -19.23 -26.57 3.28
C SER A 106 -18.85 -27.78 4.13
N SER A 107 -18.68 -27.55 5.42
CA SER A 107 -18.48 -28.55 6.46
C SER A 107 -19.35 -28.23 7.68
N SER A 108 -19.17 -28.97 8.79
CA SER A 108 -19.79 -28.62 10.08
C SER A 108 -19.17 -27.38 10.75
N ALA A 109 -17.96 -26.97 10.32
CA ALA A 109 -17.19 -25.91 10.95
C ALA A 109 -17.02 -24.67 10.06
N HIS A 110 -17.20 -24.76 8.74
CA HIS A 110 -17.03 -23.63 7.82
C HIS A 110 -17.82 -23.80 6.52
N PHE A 111 -17.95 -22.71 5.76
CA PHE A 111 -18.29 -22.77 4.34
C PHE A 111 -17.51 -21.72 3.55
N VAL A 112 -17.44 -21.94 2.23
CA VAL A 112 -16.91 -20.99 1.25
C VAL A 112 -17.98 -20.74 0.19
N ALA A 113 -18.28 -19.48 -0.06
CA ALA A 113 -19.20 -19.06 -1.10
C ALA A 113 -18.71 -17.76 -1.75
N PRO A 114 -18.90 -17.58 -3.07
CA PRO A 114 -18.57 -16.33 -3.72
C PRO A 114 -19.59 -15.25 -3.29
N ILE A 115 -19.12 -14.03 -3.06
CA ILE A 115 -19.98 -12.85 -2.87
C ILE A 115 -20.00 -11.99 -4.13
N GLU A 116 -20.48 -10.74 -4.01
CA GLU A 116 -20.38 -9.73 -5.07
C GLU A 116 -19.01 -9.76 -5.78
N ASN A 117 -19.03 -9.71 -7.12
CA ASN A 117 -17.85 -9.79 -7.99
C ASN A 117 -17.10 -11.14 -7.99
N GLY A 118 -17.68 -12.19 -7.39
CA GLY A 118 -17.09 -13.54 -7.39
C GLY A 118 -15.99 -13.74 -6.36
N LEU A 119 -15.75 -12.75 -5.48
CA LEU A 119 -14.76 -12.84 -4.41
C LEU A 119 -15.15 -13.96 -3.41
N PRO A 120 -14.29 -14.95 -3.14
CA PRO A 120 -14.59 -15.96 -2.13
C PRO A 120 -14.72 -15.35 -0.72
N LEU A 121 -15.82 -15.65 -0.04
CA LEU A 121 -16.00 -15.42 1.39
C LEU A 121 -15.97 -16.78 2.11
N THR A 122 -15.03 -16.93 3.02
CA THR A 122 -14.98 -18.03 3.99
C THR A 122 -15.55 -17.56 5.30
N VAL A 123 -16.57 -18.25 5.81
CA VAL A 123 -17.04 -18.10 7.18
C VAL A 123 -16.73 -19.39 7.91
N ALA A 124 -15.85 -19.30 8.90
CA ALA A 124 -15.49 -20.38 9.78
C ALA A 124 -16.04 -20.11 11.18
N THR A 125 -16.44 -21.18 11.85
CA THR A 125 -16.78 -21.16 13.28
C THR A 125 -15.64 -21.75 14.06
N TYR A 126 -15.41 -21.20 15.24
CA TYR A 126 -14.44 -21.74 16.16
C TYR A 126 -14.94 -23.09 16.70
N ASP A 127 -14.23 -24.16 16.34
CA ASP A 127 -14.39 -25.51 16.90
C ASP A 127 -13.33 -25.75 18.00
N ALA A 128 -13.75 -26.39 19.09
CA ALA A 128 -12.85 -26.90 20.12
C ALA A 128 -11.88 -27.99 19.61
N GLY A 129 -12.00 -28.42 18.34
CA GLY A 129 -11.10 -29.37 17.67
C GLY A 129 -9.77 -28.83 17.13
N LEU A 130 -9.48 -27.52 17.24
CA LEU A 130 -8.14 -26.98 16.92
C LEU A 130 -7.06 -27.57 17.84
N ARG A 131 -5.81 -27.63 17.36
CA ARG A 131 -4.63 -28.17 18.09
C ARG A 131 -4.57 -27.68 19.53
N TRP A 132 -4.98 -26.44 19.74
CA TRP A 132 -5.25 -25.85 21.04
C TRP A 132 -6.65 -25.25 21.02
N SER A 133 -7.54 -25.80 21.83
CA SER A 133 -8.95 -25.39 21.93
C SER A 133 -9.09 -24.06 22.66
N ALA A 134 -8.58 -22.98 22.05
CA ALA A 134 -8.78 -21.62 22.54
C ALA A 134 -8.92 -20.58 21.42
N TRP A 135 -9.67 -19.52 21.69
CA TRP A 135 -9.95 -18.46 20.72
C TRP A 135 -8.70 -17.75 20.20
N GLY A 136 -7.74 -17.43 21.08
CA GLY A 136 -6.51 -16.75 20.69
C GLY A 136 -5.75 -17.49 19.59
N PHE A 137 -5.66 -18.83 19.73
CA PHE A 137 -5.04 -19.67 18.69
C PHE A 137 -5.88 -19.79 17.43
N ALA A 138 -7.20 -19.83 17.54
CA ALA A 138 -8.08 -19.87 16.39
C ALA A 138 -7.91 -18.62 15.51
N VAL A 139 -7.87 -17.44 16.13
CA VAL A 139 -7.60 -16.18 15.43
C VAL A 139 -6.19 -16.21 14.83
N LEU A 140 -5.19 -16.67 15.57
CA LEU A 140 -3.81 -16.75 15.07
C LEU A 140 -3.73 -17.65 13.82
N ALA A 141 -4.30 -18.84 13.89
CA ALA A 141 -4.34 -19.83 12.82
C ALA A 141 -5.12 -19.33 11.59
N ALA A 142 -6.26 -18.64 11.82
CA ALA A 142 -7.05 -18.04 10.74
C ALA A 142 -6.37 -16.82 10.12
N THR A 143 -5.47 -16.15 10.85
CA THR A 143 -4.80 -14.92 10.40
C THR A 143 -3.53 -15.18 9.62
N GLY A 144 -2.64 -16.03 10.15
CA GLY A 144 -1.34 -16.31 9.52
C GLY A 144 -1.45 -17.23 8.30
N PRO A 145 -0.47 -17.24 7.39
CA PRO A 145 -0.30 -18.40 6.53
C PRO A 145 -0.03 -19.64 7.40
N ALA A 146 -0.40 -20.83 6.92
CA ALA A 146 -0.16 -22.07 7.64
C ALA A 146 1.30 -22.19 8.09
N SER A 147 2.25 -21.75 7.25
CA SER A 147 3.68 -21.73 7.56
C SER A 147 4.07 -20.92 8.81
N PHE A 148 3.35 -19.85 9.15
CA PHE A 148 3.58 -19.09 10.38
C PHE A 148 3.02 -19.81 11.61
N TYR A 149 1.84 -20.40 11.46
CA TYR A 149 1.23 -21.17 12.54
C TYR A 149 2.05 -22.44 12.85
N ASP A 150 2.53 -23.12 11.81
CA ASP A 150 3.30 -24.36 11.91
C ASP A 150 4.70 -24.15 12.50
N SER A 151 5.28 -22.96 12.35
CA SER A 151 6.59 -22.61 12.95
C SER A 151 6.51 -22.23 14.43
N LEU A 152 5.30 -22.10 15.00
CA LEU A 152 5.14 -21.92 16.44
C LEU A 152 5.36 -23.25 17.16
N GLU A 153 6.43 -23.32 17.95
CA GLU A 153 6.73 -24.47 18.80
C GLU A 153 6.02 -24.32 20.16
N PRO A 154 4.96 -25.09 20.44
CA PRO A 154 4.32 -25.04 21.76
C PRO A 154 5.26 -25.62 22.83
N GLY A 155 5.57 -24.83 23.85
CA GLY A 155 6.08 -25.36 25.11
C GLY A 155 4.97 -25.97 25.96
N ASP A 156 5.36 -26.68 27.03
CA ASP A 156 4.42 -27.26 28.02
C ASP A 156 3.54 -26.20 28.73
N SER A 157 3.95 -24.93 28.69
CA SER A 157 3.25 -23.78 29.27
C SER A 157 1.89 -23.53 28.62
N VAL A 158 1.76 -23.79 27.32
CA VAL A 158 0.55 -23.52 26.52
C VAL A 158 -0.67 -24.30 27.03
N ASN A 159 -0.45 -25.48 27.63
CA ASN A 159 -1.52 -26.32 28.19
C ASN A 159 -1.91 -25.93 29.62
N LYS A 160 -1.28 -24.92 30.23
CA LYS A 160 -1.43 -24.57 31.65
C LYS A 160 -2.03 -23.19 31.89
N VAL A 161 -2.31 -22.42 30.84
CA VAL A 161 -2.78 -21.03 30.93
C VAL A 161 -4.04 -20.82 30.08
N SER A 162 -4.82 -19.79 30.40
CA SER A 162 -5.93 -19.36 29.54
C SER A 162 -5.37 -18.73 28.27
N LEU A 163 -5.98 -19.00 27.13
CA LEU A 163 -5.52 -18.55 25.80
C LEU A 163 -6.66 -17.83 25.06
N ALA A 164 -7.33 -16.93 25.80
CA ALA A 164 -8.53 -16.24 25.34
C ALA A 164 -8.22 -15.21 24.25
N THR A 165 -6.99 -14.72 24.18
CA THR A 165 -6.48 -13.72 23.23
C THR A 165 -5.20 -14.19 22.54
N GLU A 166 -4.82 -13.54 21.44
CA GLU A 166 -3.52 -13.79 20.80
C GLU A 166 -2.35 -13.38 21.70
N ASP A 167 -2.51 -12.34 22.50
CA ASP A 167 -1.50 -11.88 23.47
C ASP A 167 -1.19 -12.97 24.49
N ASP A 168 -2.21 -13.66 24.99
CA ASP A 168 -2.04 -14.82 25.89
C ASP A 168 -1.23 -15.93 25.20
N VAL A 169 -1.45 -16.16 23.90
CA VAL A 169 -0.72 -17.16 23.11
C VAL A 169 0.76 -16.78 23.00
N PHE A 170 1.07 -15.54 22.59
CA PHE A 170 2.45 -15.10 22.48
C PHE A 170 3.17 -15.11 23.83
N ALA A 171 2.49 -14.69 24.91
CA ALA A 171 3.02 -14.76 26.26
C ALA A 171 3.33 -16.21 26.69
N ALA A 172 2.44 -17.16 26.40
CA ALA A 172 2.65 -18.58 26.69
C ALA A 172 3.85 -19.18 25.93
N LEU A 173 4.14 -18.64 24.74
CA LEU A 173 5.28 -19.01 23.89
C LEU A 173 6.57 -18.24 24.22
N ASN A 174 6.55 -17.35 25.22
CA ASN A 174 7.65 -16.42 25.54
C ASN A 174 8.11 -15.61 24.32
N LEU A 175 7.15 -15.16 23.50
CA LEU A 175 7.38 -14.29 22.36
C LEU A 175 6.68 -12.94 22.60
N PRO A 176 7.24 -11.83 22.12
CA PRO A 176 6.44 -10.61 22.00
C PRO A 176 5.33 -10.84 20.97
N VAL A 177 4.25 -10.05 21.06
CA VAL A 177 3.13 -10.15 20.12
C VAL A 177 3.62 -9.79 18.71
N ILE A 178 3.65 -10.78 17.81
CA ILE A 178 4.02 -10.57 16.41
C ILE A 178 2.78 -10.03 15.68
N PRO A 179 2.82 -8.78 15.17
CA PRO A 179 1.69 -8.19 14.47
C PRO A 179 1.27 -9.02 13.25
N PRO A 180 -0.04 -9.10 12.92
CA PRO A 180 -0.53 -9.79 11.74
C PRO A 180 0.23 -9.47 10.44
N GLU A 181 0.61 -8.20 10.27
CA GLU A 181 1.32 -7.68 9.11
C GLU A 181 2.66 -8.38 8.84
N LEU A 182 3.28 -8.93 9.89
CA LEU A 182 4.59 -9.58 9.77
C LEU A 182 4.52 -11.10 9.57
N ARG A 183 3.34 -11.70 9.64
CA ARG A 183 3.21 -13.17 9.67
C ARG A 183 3.49 -13.85 8.32
N ASP A 184 3.58 -13.08 7.24
CA ASP A 184 4.08 -13.58 5.94
C ASP A 184 5.61 -13.52 5.81
N THR A 185 6.31 -12.88 6.76
CA THR A 185 7.77 -12.67 6.68
C THR A 185 8.50 -13.98 6.99
N PRO A 186 9.30 -14.53 6.07
CA PRO A 186 10.10 -15.72 6.35
C PRO A 186 11.07 -15.47 7.51
N GLY A 187 11.15 -16.40 8.46
CA GLY A 187 12.07 -16.29 9.60
C GLY A 187 11.68 -15.20 10.62
N VAL A 188 10.42 -14.74 10.64
CA VAL A 188 9.97 -13.66 11.53
C VAL A 188 10.12 -14.02 13.01
N ILE A 189 9.85 -15.27 13.40
CA ILE A 189 9.91 -15.68 14.81
C ILE A 189 11.36 -15.60 15.32
N GLU A 190 12.30 -16.11 14.54
CA GLU A 190 13.73 -16.08 14.83
C GLU A 190 14.22 -14.63 14.90
N THR A 191 13.87 -13.82 13.89
CA THR A 191 14.24 -12.40 13.84
C THR A 191 13.74 -11.64 15.07
N VAL A 192 12.48 -11.85 15.45
CA VAL A 192 11.86 -11.20 16.61
C VAL A 192 12.48 -11.67 17.93
N ARG A 193 12.87 -12.95 18.01
CA ARG A 193 13.54 -13.50 19.19
C ARG A 193 14.95 -12.91 19.37
N ASP A 194 15.70 -12.77 18.29
CA ASP A 194 17.10 -12.33 18.32
C ASP A 194 17.27 -10.80 18.38
N HIS A 195 16.34 -10.06 17.76
CA HIS A 195 16.47 -8.61 17.57
C HIS A 195 15.28 -7.80 18.10
N GLY A 196 14.18 -8.44 18.51
CA GLY A 196 12.95 -7.77 18.90
C GLY A 196 12.18 -7.18 17.72
N LEU A 197 11.08 -6.49 18.04
CA LEU A 197 10.30 -5.73 17.07
C LEU A 197 10.78 -4.27 17.06
N PRO A 198 10.81 -3.60 15.89
CA PRO A 198 11.04 -2.17 15.84
C PRO A 198 9.86 -1.42 16.45
N ASN A 199 10.09 -0.17 16.86
CA ASN A 199 8.98 0.76 17.08
C ASN A 199 8.40 1.13 15.72
N PHE A 200 7.28 0.53 15.34
CA PHE A 200 6.65 0.77 14.05
C PHE A 200 6.21 2.22 13.91
N VAL A 201 6.36 2.77 12.70
CA VAL A 201 5.75 4.06 12.36
C VAL A 201 4.23 3.97 12.51
N ALA A 202 3.64 4.97 13.15
CA ALA A 202 2.21 5.14 13.35
C ALA A 202 1.75 6.50 12.83
N GLU A 203 0.44 6.67 12.64
CA GLU A 203 -0.13 7.91 12.10
C GLU A 203 0.23 9.14 12.97
N ALA A 204 0.31 8.96 14.29
CA ALA A 204 0.70 10.02 15.22
C ALA A 204 2.16 10.50 15.07
N ASP A 205 3.02 9.74 14.40
CA ASP A 205 4.41 10.16 14.13
C ASP A 205 4.50 11.13 12.95
N PHE A 206 3.47 11.23 12.12
CA PHE A 206 3.49 12.05 10.92
C PHE A 206 3.32 13.54 11.24
N ARG A 207 4.23 14.33 10.68
CA ARG A 207 4.24 15.79 10.83
C ARG A 207 3.83 16.50 9.55
N GLY A 208 3.64 15.77 8.45
CA GLY A 208 3.11 16.32 7.22
C GLY A 208 3.18 15.39 6.02
N GLN A 209 2.64 15.87 4.90
CA GLN A 209 2.53 15.15 3.63
C GLN A 209 3.43 15.80 2.58
N LEU A 210 4.04 14.99 1.71
CA LEU A 210 5.08 15.43 0.77
C LEU A 210 4.74 15.22 -0.72
N HIS A 211 3.55 14.69 -1.03
CA HIS A 211 3.08 14.47 -2.39
C HIS A 211 1.55 14.58 -2.42
N GLU A 212 1.03 15.77 -2.70
CA GLU A 212 -0.40 16.09 -2.66
C GLU A 212 -0.76 17.07 -3.80
N HIS A 213 -1.97 16.93 -4.33
CA HIS A 213 -2.40 17.61 -5.55
C HIS A 213 -3.50 18.62 -5.26
N SER A 214 -3.57 19.66 -6.08
CA SER A 214 -4.54 20.74 -5.98
C SER A 214 -5.27 20.94 -7.31
N ARG A 215 -6.17 21.92 -7.37
CA ARG A 215 -6.78 22.40 -8.63
C ARG A 215 -5.75 23.00 -9.59
N GLY A 216 -4.49 23.13 -9.15
CA GLY A 216 -3.34 23.43 -9.97
C GLY A 216 -3.18 22.45 -11.12
N SER A 217 -3.30 21.13 -10.89
CA SER A 217 -3.36 20.10 -11.95
C SER A 217 -4.75 19.46 -12.04
N ASP A 218 -4.95 18.36 -11.32
CA ASP A 218 -6.04 17.40 -11.41
C ASP A 218 -6.66 17.06 -10.05
N GLY A 219 -6.22 17.76 -8.99
CA GLY A 219 -6.92 17.81 -7.73
C GLY A 219 -8.24 18.59 -7.81
N THR A 220 -9.10 18.34 -6.83
CA THR A 220 -10.45 18.93 -6.74
C THR A 220 -10.54 20.09 -5.76
N ALA A 221 -9.53 20.24 -4.89
CA ALA A 221 -9.45 21.27 -3.86
C ALA A 221 -8.38 22.32 -4.19
N THR A 222 -8.62 23.57 -3.81
CA THR A 222 -7.62 24.65 -3.85
C THR A 222 -6.46 24.38 -2.88
N ILE A 223 -5.32 25.03 -3.09
CA ILE A 223 -4.17 24.94 -2.17
C ILE A 223 -4.58 25.31 -0.74
N ARG A 224 -5.39 26.38 -0.58
CA ARG A 224 -5.94 26.77 0.72
C ARG A 224 -6.77 25.67 1.36
N GLU A 225 -7.72 25.07 0.63
CA GLU A 225 -8.56 24.00 1.17
C GLU A 225 -7.73 22.78 1.61
N MET A 226 -6.70 22.42 0.83
CA MET A 226 -5.76 21.36 1.21
C MET A 226 -4.98 21.72 2.47
N ALA A 227 -4.48 22.96 2.56
CA ALA A 227 -3.77 23.46 3.74
C ALA A 227 -4.66 23.50 5.01
N GLU A 228 -5.91 23.94 4.89
CA GLU A 228 -6.89 23.88 6.00
C GLU A 228 -7.11 22.43 6.47
N ALA A 229 -7.26 21.49 5.52
CA ALA A 229 -7.47 20.09 5.83
C ALA A 229 -6.23 19.40 6.44
N ALA A 230 -5.03 19.83 6.06
CA ALA A 230 -3.77 19.39 6.65
C ALA A 230 -3.60 19.95 8.07
N LEU A 231 -3.88 21.24 8.27
CA LEU A 231 -3.84 21.87 9.59
C LEU A 231 -4.84 21.21 10.56
N ALA A 232 -6.05 20.88 10.10
CA ALA A 232 -7.06 20.19 10.89
C ALA A 232 -6.63 18.77 11.34
N ARG A 233 -5.67 18.17 10.65
CA ARG A 233 -5.04 16.89 11.02
C ARG A 233 -3.82 17.05 11.94
N GLY A 234 -3.44 18.29 12.27
CA GLY A 234 -2.29 18.58 13.12
C GLY A 234 -0.95 18.51 12.40
N TYR A 235 -0.93 18.53 11.06
CA TYR A 235 0.32 18.57 10.31
C TYR A 235 1.02 19.92 10.45
N GLU A 236 2.34 19.88 10.51
CA GLU A 236 3.27 21.02 10.53
C GLU A 236 3.64 21.49 9.13
N TYR A 237 3.52 20.63 8.13
CA TYR A 237 3.76 20.97 6.74
C TYR A 237 2.90 20.17 5.75
N LEU A 238 2.74 20.74 4.57
CA LEU A 238 2.05 20.14 3.43
C LEU A 238 2.78 20.56 2.15
N ALA A 239 3.28 19.61 1.37
CA ALA A 239 3.77 19.90 0.03
C ALA A 239 2.63 19.87 -1.00
N ILE A 240 2.60 20.87 -1.87
CA ILE A 240 1.78 20.86 -3.07
C ILE A 240 2.68 20.52 -4.25
N THR A 241 2.39 19.39 -4.90
CA THR A 241 3.23 18.78 -5.94
C THR A 241 2.39 18.47 -7.18
N ASP A 242 1.63 19.47 -7.65
CA ASP A 242 0.86 19.34 -8.89
C ASP A 242 1.74 18.90 -10.08
N HIS A 243 1.15 18.22 -11.06
CA HIS A 243 1.90 17.56 -12.14
C HIS A 243 2.60 18.53 -13.12
N SER A 244 3.71 18.08 -13.73
CA SER A 244 4.41 18.82 -14.79
C SER A 244 3.74 18.73 -16.18
N ARG A 245 4.23 19.56 -17.11
CA ARG A 245 3.65 19.86 -18.42
C ARG A 245 3.36 18.63 -19.29
N SER A 246 4.21 17.61 -19.29
CA SER A 246 4.09 16.45 -20.17
C SER A 246 2.81 15.65 -19.90
N LEU A 247 2.29 15.69 -18.67
CA LEU A 247 1.08 15.01 -18.27
C LEU A 247 -0.18 15.83 -18.59
N THR A 248 -0.40 16.03 -19.89
CA THR A 248 -1.52 16.85 -20.42
C THR A 248 -2.90 16.37 -19.96
N ILE A 249 -3.09 15.07 -19.74
CA ILE A 249 -4.36 14.49 -19.24
C ILE A 249 -4.70 14.97 -17.83
N ALA A 250 -3.69 15.35 -17.05
CA ALA A 250 -3.83 15.88 -15.69
C ALA A 250 -3.74 17.41 -15.66
N ASN A 251 -3.84 18.09 -16.82
CA ASN A 251 -3.71 19.54 -16.91
C ASN A 251 -2.40 20.07 -16.29
N GLY A 252 -1.29 19.35 -16.52
CA GLY A 252 0.02 19.64 -15.97
C GLY A 252 0.51 21.08 -16.17
N LEU A 253 1.28 21.57 -15.21
CA LEU A 253 1.67 22.96 -15.09
C LEU A 253 2.74 23.33 -16.12
N THR A 254 2.50 24.43 -16.83
CA THR A 254 3.55 25.13 -17.58
C THR A 254 4.42 25.93 -16.62
N ARG A 255 5.59 26.39 -17.05
CA ARG A 255 6.46 27.31 -16.29
C ARG A 255 5.68 28.45 -15.63
N ASP A 256 4.93 29.23 -16.43
CA ASP A 256 4.12 30.35 -15.94
C ASP A 256 3.07 29.95 -14.89
N ARG A 257 2.56 28.72 -14.93
CA ARG A 257 1.59 28.21 -13.95
C ARG A 257 2.27 27.75 -12.67
N LEU A 258 3.44 27.13 -12.77
CA LEU A 258 4.24 26.76 -11.60
C LEU A 258 4.76 27.99 -10.88
N GLU A 259 5.17 29.04 -11.60
CA GLU A 259 5.54 30.32 -10.99
C GLU A 259 4.37 30.94 -10.22
N LYS A 260 3.14 30.90 -10.78
CA LYS A 260 1.94 31.35 -10.07
C LYS A 260 1.65 30.52 -8.82
N GLN A 261 1.85 29.20 -8.86
CA GLN A 261 1.70 28.33 -7.68
C GLN A 261 2.72 28.71 -6.60
N ILE A 262 3.98 28.96 -6.96
CA ILE A 262 5.01 29.43 -6.03
C ILE A 262 4.57 30.74 -5.36
N ASP A 263 4.09 31.70 -6.15
CA ASP A 263 3.62 33.00 -5.63
C ASP A 263 2.38 32.86 -4.74
N GLU A 264 1.43 32.00 -5.12
CA GLU A 264 0.24 31.71 -4.32
C GLU A 264 0.60 31.07 -2.97
N ILE A 265 1.50 30.08 -2.98
CA ILE A 265 1.98 29.43 -1.76
C ILE A 265 2.72 30.44 -0.86
N ALA A 266 3.53 31.33 -1.44
CA ALA A 266 4.22 32.38 -0.69
C ALA A 266 3.22 33.35 -0.02
N GLU A 267 2.12 33.70 -0.70
CA GLU A 267 1.06 34.53 -0.11
C GLU A 267 0.32 33.79 1.01
N LEU A 268 -0.09 32.54 0.78
CA LEU A 268 -0.78 31.73 1.79
C LEU A 268 0.07 31.50 3.04
N ASN A 269 1.38 31.29 2.87
CA ASN A 269 2.31 31.09 3.99
C ASN A 269 2.44 32.31 4.91
N LYS A 270 2.10 33.54 4.46
CA LYS A 270 2.01 34.72 5.36
C LYS A 270 1.00 34.51 6.48
N GLU A 271 -0.03 33.69 6.24
CA GLU A 271 -1.05 33.33 7.21
C GLU A 271 -0.76 31.96 7.86
N PHE A 272 -0.61 30.89 7.07
CA PHE A 272 -0.59 29.52 7.57
C PHE A 272 0.58 29.21 8.50
N VAL A 273 1.76 29.83 8.27
CA VAL A 273 2.93 29.61 9.14
C VAL A 273 2.64 30.05 10.57
N SER A 274 1.92 31.16 10.75
CA SER A 274 1.50 31.63 12.08
C SER A 274 0.48 30.72 12.76
N ARG A 275 -0.21 29.89 11.99
CA ARG A 275 -1.19 28.89 12.43
C ARG A 275 -0.55 27.52 12.71
N GLY A 276 0.76 27.38 12.46
CA GLY A 276 1.51 26.15 12.72
C GLY A 276 1.70 25.23 11.51
N LEU A 277 1.31 25.65 10.30
CA LEU A 277 1.49 24.87 9.06
C LEU A 277 2.36 25.63 8.05
N THR A 278 3.37 24.98 7.49
CA THR A 278 4.12 25.48 6.33
C THR A 278 3.69 24.76 5.05
N ILE A 279 3.22 25.50 4.06
CA ILE A 279 2.95 24.95 2.72
C ILE A 279 4.27 24.95 1.95
N LEU A 280 4.73 23.79 1.51
CA LEU A 280 5.99 23.62 0.76
C LEU A 280 5.72 23.76 -0.75
N THR A 281 6.55 24.51 -1.45
CA THR A 281 6.48 24.61 -2.92
C THR A 281 7.04 23.34 -3.54
N GLY A 282 6.26 22.67 -4.38
CA GLY A 282 6.72 21.47 -5.05
C GLY A 282 6.13 21.24 -6.42
N ILE A 283 6.58 20.14 -7.02
CA ILE A 283 6.09 19.61 -8.30
C ILE A 283 6.24 18.10 -8.28
N GLU A 284 5.29 17.41 -8.91
CA GLU A 284 5.53 16.06 -9.41
C GLU A 284 5.92 16.14 -10.89
N ALA A 285 7.22 16.05 -11.15
CA ALA A 285 7.78 16.13 -12.48
C ALA A 285 7.87 14.76 -13.15
N ASP A 286 7.41 14.68 -14.39
CA ASP A 286 7.55 13.44 -15.18
C ASP A 286 9.02 13.18 -15.51
N ILE A 287 9.42 11.91 -15.36
CA ILE A 287 10.72 11.43 -15.81
C ILE A 287 10.57 11.10 -17.29
N LEU A 288 11.16 11.87 -18.19
CA LEU A 288 11.07 11.64 -19.63
C LEU A 288 11.76 10.33 -20.04
N ALA A 289 11.52 9.84 -21.26
CA ALA A 289 12.13 8.60 -21.77
C ALA A 289 13.68 8.63 -21.74
N SER A 290 14.28 9.81 -21.82
CA SER A 290 15.72 10.02 -21.69
C SER A 290 16.24 10.00 -20.25
N GLY A 291 15.35 9.90 -19.26
CA GLY A 291 15.63 10.09 -17.83
C GLY A 291 15.81 11.54 -17.41
N ALA A 292 15.58 12.50 -18.31
CA ALA A 292 15.53 13.93 -17.96
C ALA A 292 14.23 14.26 -17.21
N ILE A 293 14.27 15.31 -16.38
CA ILE A 293 13.11 15.79 -15.63
C ILE A 293 12.32 16.77 -16.49
N ASP A 294 10.99 16.65 -16.50
CA ASP A 294 10.08 17.52 -17.25
C ASP A 294 9.86 18.90 -16.58
N CYS A 295 10.95 19.58 -16.22
CA CYS A 295 10.97 20.93 -15.68
C CYS A 295 12.39 21.49 -15.77
N GLU A 296 12.54 22.78 -16.06
CA GLU A 296 13.85 23.43 -16.15
C GLU A 296 14.54 23.58 -14.79
N ASP A 297 15.86 23.36 -14.75
CA ASP A 297 16.65 23.38 -13.50
C ASP A 297 16.55 24.69 -12.71
N ASP A 298 16.47 25.84 -13.41
CA ASP A 298 16.33 27.14 -12.76
C ASP A 298 15.00 27.28 -12.00
N LEU A 299 13.97 26.57 -12.46
CA LEU A 299 12.67 26.52 -11.81
C LEU A 299 12.64 25.46 -10.72
N LEU A 300 13.18 24.27 -10.96
CA LEU A 300 13.35 23.22 -9.94
C LEU A 300 14.12 23.73 -8.72
N ALA A 301 15.16 24.55 -8.92
CA ALA A 301 15.97 25.12 -7.85
C ALA A 301 15.22 26.13 -6.94
N ARG A 302 14.01 26.57 -7.33
CA ARG A 302 13.14 27.46 -6.52
C ARG A 302 12.17 26.70 -5.63
N LEU A 303 12.06 25.38 -5.79
CA LEU A 303 11.10 24.55 -5.09
C LEU A 303 11.69 23.99 -3.78
N ASP A 304 10.86 23.86 -2.75
CA ASP A 304 11.22 23.15 -1.52
C ASP A 304 11.35 21.64 -1.77
N ILE A 305 10.60 21.09 -2.72
CA ILE A 305 10.55 19.65 -2.99
C ILE A 305 10.26 19.33 -4.47
N VAL A 306 10.84 18.22 -4.94
CA VAL A 306 10.69 17.73 -6.30
C VAL A 306 10.47 16.23 -6.20
N VAL A 307 9.27 15.80 -6.55
CA VAL A 307 8.93 14.40 -6.74
C VAL A 307 9.08 14.10 -8.22
N ALA A 308 9.80 13.04 -8.57
CA ALA A 308 9.98 12.62 -9.96
C ALA A 308 9.34 11.24 -10.17
N SER A 309 8.53 11.11 -11.21
CA SER A 309 7.69 9.92 -11.44
C SER A 309 7.62 9.53 -12.90
N VAL A 310 7.44 8.23 -13.19
CA VAL A 310 7.19 7.75 -14.55
C VAL A 310 5.68 7.70 -14.82
N HIS A 311 5.18 8.53 -15.74
CA HIS A 311 3.76 8.52 -16.14
C HIS A 311 3.50 7.97 -17.54
N LEU A 312 4.53 7.82 -18.36
CA LEU A 312 4.40 7.40 -19.74
C LEU A 312 5.42 6.31 -20.09
N ARG A 313 5.11 5.54 -21.13
CA ARG A 313 5.97 4.49 -21.72
C ARG A 313 6.30 3.33 -20.75
N TYR A 314 5.31 2.85 -20.01
CA TYR A 314 5.42 1.70 -19.09
C TYR A 314 5.84 0.34 -19.71
N LYS A 315 6.10 0.28 -21.02
CA LYS A 315 6.42 -0.94 -21.78
C LYS A 315 7.85 -0.96 -22.31
N GLU A 316 8.69 -0.02 -21.86
CA GLU A 316 10.13 -0.09 -22.08
C GLU A 316 10.68 -1.36 -21.43
N ASP A 317 11.78 -1.89 -21.96
CA ASP A 317 12.43 -3.05 -21.37
C ASP A 317 13.07 -2.71 -20.01
N ALA A 318 13.39 -3.74 -19.24
CA ALA A 318 13.87 -3.58 -17.87
C ALA A 318 15.14 -2.72 -17.77
N ALA A 319 16.08 -2.86 -18.71
CA ALA A 319 17.34 -2.14 -18.66
C ALA A 319 17.13 -0.65 -18.96
N ALA A 320 16.36 -0.34 -20.00
CA ALA A 320 16.03 1.03 -20.37
C ALA A 320 15.23 1.76 -19.27
N MET A 321 14.23 1.10 -18.67
CA MET A 321 13.46 1.69 -17.56
C MET A 321 14.33 1.92 -16.32
N THR A 322 15.23 0.98 -16.02
CA THR A 322 16.18 1.13 -14.90
C THR A 322 17.10 2.33 -15.12
N GLU A 323 17.73 2.45 -16.30
CA GLU A 323 18.61 3.58 -16.62
C GLU A 323 17.86 4.93 -16.54
N ARG A 324 16.63 4.98 -17.07
CA ARG A 324 15.75 6.15 -17.01
C ARG A 324 15.49 6.60 -15.57
N ILE A 325 15.14 5.68 -14.68
CA ILE A 325 14.87 6.00 -13.26
C ILE A 325 16.16 6.35 -12.52
N VAL A 326 17.25 5.62 -12.74
CA VAL A 326 18.56 5.90 -12.12
C VAL A 326 19.06 7.29 -12.49
N ARG A 327 18.90 7.71 -13.75
CA ARG A 327 19.26 9.06 -14.17
C ARG A 327 18.45 10.15 -13.44
N ALA A 328 17.16 9.92 -13.21
CA ALA A 328 16.34 10.83 -12.40
C ALA A 328 16.79 10.85 -10.93
N ILE A 329 17.13 9.69 -10.36
CA ILE A 329 17.69 9.57 -9.02
C ILE A 329 19.02 10.32 -8.88
N GLU A 330 19.84 10.37 -9.91
CA GLU A 330 21.13 11.08 -9.87
C GLU A 330 21.00 12.59 -10.07
N HIS A 331 19.81 13.07 -10.46
CA HIS A 331 19.59 14.51 -10.65
C HIS A 331 19.75 15.29 -9.33
N PRO A 332 20.55 16.38 -9.29
CA PRO A 332 20.86 17.08 -8.04
C PRO A 332 19.65 17.69 -7.32
N LEU A 333 18.61 18.03 -8.09
CA LEU A 333 17.40 18.68 -7.60
C LEU A 333 16.20 17.74 -7.39
N VAL A 334 16.34 16.44 -7.69
CA VAL A 334 15.26 15.46 -7.44
C VAL A 334 15.39 14.94 -6.00
N HIS A 335 14.30 15.01 -5.24
CA HIS A 335 14.33 14.62 -3.83
C HIS A 335 13.69 13.26 -3.60
N ILE A 336 12.57 12.98 -4.27
CA ILE A 336 11.76 11.77 -4.10
C ILE A 336 11.50 11.14 -5.46
N ILE A 337 11.56 9.81 -5.56
CA ILE A 337 10.94 9.06 -6.66
C ILE A 337 9.52 8.66 -6.24
N GLY A 338 8.52 9.23 -6.90
CA GLY A 338 7.10 8.96 -6.63
C GLY A 338 6.66 7.63 -7.21
N HIS A 339 5.79 6.91 -6.48
CA HIS A 339 5.23 5.59 -6.82
C HIS A 339 6.12 4.77 -7.80
N PRO A 340 7.27 4.25 -7.32
CA PRO A 340 8.42 3.93 -8.17
C PRO A 340 8.24 2.78 -9.15
N THR A 341 7.21 1.94 -9.02
CA THR A 341 6.95 0.84 -9.96
C THR A 341 5.83 1.13 -10.95
N GLY A 342 5.10 2.24 -10.75
CA GLY A 342 3.97 2.66 -11.55
C GLY A 342 2.80 1.69 -11.50
N ARG A 343 2.73 0.78 -10.52
CA ARG A 343 1.63 -0.21 -10.46
C ARG A 343 0.28 0.43 -10.15
N LEU A 344 -0.78 -0.23 -10.59
CA LEU A 344 -2.16 0.01 -10.16
C LEU A 344 -2.80 -1.35 -9.84
N LEU A 345 -3.14 -1.59 -8.59
CA LEU A 345 -3.67 -2.86 -8.10
C LEU A 345 -4.93 -3.27 -8.88
N GLY A 346 -4.95 -4.51 -9.37
CA GLY A 346 -6.02 -5.05 -10.21
C GLY A 346 -6.10 -4.49 -11.64
N ARG A 347 -5.24 -3.54 -12.03
CA ARG A 347 -5.31 -2.88 -13.37
C ARG A 347 -3.99 -2.91 -14.13
N ARG A 348 -2.89 -2.52 -13.50
CA ARG A 348 -1.56 -2.36 -14.10
C ARG A 348 -0.50 -3.02 -13.22
N GLU A 349 0.13 -4.07 -13.75
CA GLU A 349 1.36 -4.63 -13.15
C GLU A 349 2.47 -3.57 -13.16
N SER A 350 3.43 -3.69 -12.25
CA SER A 350 4.66 -2.88 -12.26
C SER A 350 5.33 -2.94 -13.62
N TYR A 351 5.89 -1.82 -14.09
CA TYR A 351 6.78 -1.88 -15.24
C TYR A 351 8.05 -2.67 -14.90
N PRO A 352 8.69 -3.33 -15.89
CA PRO A 352 9.90 -4.08 -15.64
C PRO A 352 11.04 -3.12 -15.30
N MET A 353 11.74 -3.37 -14.20
CA MET A 353 12.96 -2.66 -13.81
C MET A 353 13.80 -3.51 -12.85
N ASP A 354 15.09 -3.23 -12.76
CA ASP A 354 15.97 -3.72 -11.72
C ASP A 354 15.81 -2.86 -10.47
N VAL A 355 15.02 -3.36 -9.53
CA VAL A 355 14.70 -2.67 -8.28
C VAL A 355 15.94 -2.54 -7.39
N ASP A 356 16.85 -3.51 -7.41
CA ASP A 356 18.04 -3.48 -6.58
C ASP A 356 19.02 -2.39 -7.09
N ALA A 357 19.11 -2.19 -8.41
CA ALA A 357 19.86 -1.07 -9.00
C ALA A 357 19.24 0.30 -8.64
N VAL A 358 17.91 0.41 -8.67
CA VAL A 358 17.18 1.63 -8.28
C VAL A 358 17.43 1.97 -6.80
N ILE A 359 17.29 0.98 -5.89
CA ILE A 359 17.56 1.16 -4.46
C ILE A 359 19.03 1.54 -4.23
N SER A 360 19.97 0.89 -4.93
CA SER A 360 21.40 1.19 -4.80
C SER A 360 21.74 2.62 -5.25
N ALA A 361 21.09 3.11 -6.30
CA ALA A 361 21.24 4.50 -6.75
C ALA A 361 20.63 5.48 -5.72
N ALA A 362 19.47 5.17 -5.16
CA ALA A 362 18.82 5.96 -4.13
C ALA A 362 19.70 6.07 -2.87
N ALA A 363 20.27 4.95 -2.41
CA ALA A 363 21.18 4.90 -1.26
C ALA A 363 22.44 5.75 -1.48
N ARG A 364 23.05 5.67 -2.68
CA ARG A 364 24.25 6.45 -3.03
C ARG A 364 23.99 7.96 -3.03
N THR A 365 22.81 8.37 -3.49
CA THR A 365 22.49 9.79 -3.77
C THR A 365 21.71 10.46 -2.64
N GLY A 366 21.23 9.68 -1.67
CA GLY A 366 20.30 10.17 -0.64
C GLY A 366 18.90 10.47 -1.18
N THR A 367 18.56 9.98 -2.39
CA THR A 367 17.22 10.14 -2.95
C THR A 367 16.23 9.26 -2.18
N ILE A 368 15.08 9.83 -1.84
CA ILE A 368 14.02 9.15 -1.10
C ILE A 368 13.18 8.32 -2.07
N LEU A 369 12.70 7.15 -1.63
CA LEU A 369 11.72 6.36 -2.37
C LEU A 369 10.35 6.46 -1.71
N GLU A 370 9.31 6.66 -2.51
CA GLU A 370 7.95 6.80 -2.00
C GLU A 370 7.24 5.45 -1.78
N ILE A 371 6.50 5.36 -0.68
CA ILE A 371 5.34 4.47 -0.48
C ILE A 371 4.08 5.32 -0.63
N ASN A 372 3.49 5.26 -1.81
CA ASN A 372 2.27 5.93 -2.16
C ASN A 372 1.08 5.19 -1.54
N ALA A 373 0.42 5.85 -0.61
CA ALA A 373 -0.67 5.31 0.20
C ALA A 373 -2.02 5.35 -0.52
N SER A 374 -2.08 5.78 -1.79
CA SER A 374 -3.29 5.61 -2.59
C SER A 374 -3.67 4.11 -2.60
N PRO A 375 -4.91 3.74 -2.23
CA PRO A 375 -5.32 2.35 -2.14
C PRO A 375 -5.26 1.61 -3.48
N GLU A 376 -5.29 2.35 -4.59
CA GLU A 376 -5.14 1.78 -5.94
C GLU A 376 -3.68 1.51 -6.30
N ARG A 377 -2.70 2.06 -5.56
CA ARG A 377 -1.26 1.96 -5.86
C ARG A 377 -0.52 1.09 -4.84
N LEU A 378 -0.51 1.53 -3.57
CA LEU A 378 0.33 0.98 -2.50
C LEU A 378 1.79 0.80 -2.93
N ASP A 379 2.36 1.79 -3.61
CA ASP A 379 3.64 1.68 -4.33
C ASP A 379 4.65 2.65 -3.77
N LEU A 380 5.74 2.26 -3.13
CA LEU A 380 6.45 0.98 -3.17
C LEU A 380 5.83 -0.15 -2.35
N ARG A 381 5.87 -1.38 -2.88
CA ARG A 381 5.45 -2.57 -2.15
C ARG A 381 6.36 -2.87 -0.95
N ASP A 382 5.80 -3.53 0.05
CA ASP A 382 6.45 -3.91 1.31
C ASP A 382 7.83 -4.58 1.16
N GLU A 383 7.97 -5.56 0.27
CA GLU A 383 9.24 -6.26 0.01
C GLU A 383 10.34 -5.29 -0.44
N TYR A 384 10.01 -4.34 -1.30
CA TYR A 384 10.96 -3.37 -1.84
C TYR A 384 11.21 -2.23 -0.85
N ALA A 385 10.20 -1.81 -0.09
CA ALA A 385 10.36 -0.88 1.02
C ALA A 385 11.28 -1.46 2.10
N ARG A 386 11.17 -2.76 2.42
CA ARG A 386 12.07 -3.45 3.34
C ARG A 386 13.51 -3.47 2.81
N LYS A 387 13.71 -3.83 1.54
CA LYS A 387 15.03 -3.76 0.89
C LYS A 387 15.62 -2.35 0.92
N ALA A 388 14.80 -1.32 0.67
CA ALA A 388 15.23 0.07 0.70
C ALA A 388 15.69 0.47 2.11
N LYS A 389 14.91 0.11 3.14
CA LYS A 389 15.28 0.30 4.55
C LYS A 389 16.61 -0.39 4.88
N ASP A 390 16.76 -1.66 4.52
CA ASP A 390 17.96 -2.45 4.80
C ASP A 390 19.20 -1.88 4.09
N ALA A 391 19.02 -1.17 2.96
CA ALA A 391 20.05 -0.44 2.24
C ALA A 391 20.31 0.99 2.78
N GLY A 392 19.59 1.42 3.83
CA GLY A 392 19.72 2.76 4.42
C GLY A 392 19.04 3.88 3.64
N VAL A 393 18.14 3.54 2.70
CA VAL A 393 17.35 4.52 1.95
C VAL A 393 16.21 5.03 2.83
N LEU A 394 16.10 6.35 2.94
CA LEU A 394 14.94 6.99 3.56
C LEU A 394 13.71 6.84 2.66
N LEU A 395 12.55 6.65 3.28
CA LEU A 395 11.27 6.50 2.60
C LEU A 395 10.36 7.70 2.86
N SER A 396 9.48 8.02 1.93
CA SER A 396 8.33 8.92 2.18
C SER A 396 7.04 8.12 2.07
N ILE A 397 6.05 8.43 2.90
CA ILE A 397 4.73 7.81 2.83
C ILE A 397 3.72 8.92 2.58
N ASN A 398 3.16 8.96 1.37
CA ASN A 398 2.30 10.06 0.95
C ASN A 398 0.94 9.59 0.46
N ALA A 399 -0.11 10.38 0.69
CA ALA A 399 -1.47 9.98 0.30
C ALA A 399 -1.74 10.11 -1.20
N ASP A 400 -0.99 10.96 -1.92
CA ASP A 400 -1.26 11.27 -3.33
C ASP A 400 -2.71 11.77 -3.50
N ALA A 401 -3.10 12.65 -2.57
CA ALA A 401 -4.46 13.11 -2.42
C ALA A 401 -4.78 14.17 -3.46
N HIS A 402 -5.85 13.89 -4.20
CA HIS A 402 -6.47 14.81 -5.15
C HIS A 402 -7.68 15.52 -4.55
N SER A 403 -7.88 15.41 -3.24
CA SER A 403 -8.95 16.05 -2.47
C SER A 403 -8.59 16.11 -0.99
N THR A 404 -9.26 16.97 -0.23
CA THR A 404 -9.05 17.09 1.23
C THR A 404 -9.37 15.80 2.00
N GLY A 405 -10.29 14.99 1.49
CA GLY A 405 -10.60 13.66 2.04
C GLY A 405 -9.46 12.66 1.82
N GLY A 406 -8.76 12.76 0.69
CA GLY A 406 -7.67 11.87 0.31
C GLY A 406 -6.48 11.89 1.27
N LEU A 407 -6.25 12.99 2.00
CA LEU A 407 -5.20 13.09 3.02
C LEU A 407 -5.31 12.01 4.12
N GLY A 408 -6.50 11.44 4.33
CA GLY A 408 -6.72 10.35 5.28
C GLY A 408 -6.29 8.96 4.78
N LEU A 409 -5.90 8.84 3.50
CA LEU A 409 -5.50 7.55 2.91
C LEU A 409 -4.13 7.06 3.39
N ILE A 410 -3.39 7.89 4.14
CA ILE A 410 -2.08 7.56 4.69
C ILE A 410 -2.04 6.23 5.48
N SER A 411 -3.15 5.85 6.12
CA SER A 411 -3.28 4.60 6.88
C SER A 411 -2.97 3.36 6.04
N TRP A 412 -3.22 3.41 4.73
CA TRP A 412 -2.88 2.34 3.82
C TRP A 412 -1.37 2.22 3.61
N GLY A 413 -0.67 3.34 3.45
CA GLY A 413 0.79 3.37 3.37
C GLY A 413 1.45 2.95 4.69
N ILE A 414 0.84 3.28 5.84
CA ILE A 414 1.30 2.81 7.16
C ILE A 414 1.18 1.28 7.28
N THR A 415 0.11 0.69 6.73
CA THR A 415 -0.01 -0.78 6.66
C THR A 415 1.17 -1.40 5.90
N VAL A 416 1.53 -0.83 4.73
CA VAL A 416 2.71 -1.27 3.96
C VAL A 416 4.01 -1.06 4.74
N ALA A 417 4.15 0.08 5.41
CA ALA A 417 5.31 0.43 6.22
C ALA A 417 5.52 -0.56 7.39
N ARG A 418 4.43 -0.99 8.04
CA ARG A 418 4.46 -2.00 9.10
C ARG A 418 4.94 -3.34 8.56
N ARG A 419 4.42 -3.78 7.41
CA ARG A 419 4.88 -4.99 6.69
C ARG A 419 6.37 -4.89 6.31
N ALA A 420 6.85 -3.69 5.99
CA ALA A 420 8.25 -3.40 5.70
C ALA A 420 9.12 -3.12 6.95
N TRP A 421 8.59 -3.30 8.16
CA TRP A 421 9.28 -3.08 9.44
C TRP A 421 9.79 -1.64 9.63
N LEU A 422 9.14 -0.65 9.04
CA LEU A 422 9.59 0.74 9.12
C LEU A 422 9.27 1.34 10.50
N SER A 423 10.24 2.09 11.01
CA SER A 423 10.15 2.94 12.18
C SER A 423 10.02 4.41 11.76
N PRO A 424 9.69 5.33 12.69
CA PRO A 424 9.64 6.76 12.36
C PRO A 424 10.94 7.29 11.76
N ASN A 425 12.10 6.78 12.18
CA ASN A 425 13.39 7.23 11.67
C ASN A 425 13.64 6.88 10.21
N ASP A 426 12.92 5.89 9.67
CA ASP A 426 13.03 5.46 8.28
C ASP A 426 12.16 6.31 7.34
N VAL A 427 11.24 7.12 7.89
CA VAL A 427 10.20 7.83 7.13
C VAL A 427 10.35 9.36 7.29
N VAL A 428 10.64 10.06 6.20
CA VAL A 428 10.91 11.51 6.23
C VAL A 428 9.71 12.36 6.64
N ASN A 429 8.49 11.85 6.46
CA ASN A 429 7.26 12.52 6.88
C ASN A 429 7.13 12.68 8.40
N THR A 430 7.95 11.99 9.19
CA THR A 430 7.97 12.10 10.66
C THR A 430 8.97 13.15 11.16
N PHE A 431 9.77 13.72 10.26
CA PHE A 431 10.85 14.62 10.64
C PHE A 431 10.29 16.02 10.93
N PRO A 432 10.76 16.70 11.99
CA PRO A 432 10.49 18.13 12.16
C PRO A 432 10.87 18.90 10.89
N LEU A 433 10.11 19.95 10.55
CA LEU A 433 10.31 20.73 9.33
C LEU A 433 11.78 21.15 9.08
N ALA A 434 12.50 21.54 10.14
CA ALA A 434 13.91 21.90 10.03
C ALA A 434 14.82 20.73 9.59
N LYS A 435 14.57 19.53 10.12
CA LYS A 435 15.28 18.30 9.73
C LYS A 435 14.88 17.89 8.31
N LEU A 436 13.59 17.93 7.98
CA LEU A 436 13.09 17.66 6.63
C LEU A 436 13.78 18.56 5.59
N ARG A 437 13.81 19.88 5.80
CA ARG A 437 14.50 20.83 4.91
C ARG A 437 15.99 20.58 4.77
N ALA A 438 16.64 20.05 5.81
CA ALA A 438 18.05 19.66 5.73
C ALA A 438 18.23 18.41 4.85
N THR A 439 17.29 17.45 4.92
CA THR A 439 17.25 16.25 4.07
C THR A 439 16.95 16.59 2.61
N LEU A 440 16.09 17.57 2.35
CA LEU A 440 15.69 18.02 1.00
C LEU A 440 16.68 19.03 0.38
N LYS A 441 17.92 19.12 0.86
CA LYS A 441 18.91 19.98 0.19
C LYS A 441 19.35 19.35 -1.14
N PRO A 442 19.71 20.18 -2.14
CA PRO A 442 20.29 19.67 -3.38
C PRO A 442 21.48 18.77 -3.10
N LYS A 443 21.59 17.70 -3.88
CA LYS A 443 22.67 16.72 -3.76
C LYS A 443 24.00 17.39 -4.14
N PRO A 444 25.11 16.99 -3.51
CA PRO A 444 26.43 17.42 -3.97
C PRO A 444 26.65 16.94 -5.41
N VAL A 445 27.09 17.85 -6.28
CA VAL A 445 27.43 17.60 -7.68
C VAL A 445 28.84 17.03 -7.80
#